data_AF-Q2CCW9-F1
#
_entry.id   AF-Q2CCW9-F1
#
_cell.length_a   1.000
_cell.length_b   1.000
_cell.length_c   1.000
_cell.angle_alpha   90.00
_cell.angle_beta   90.00
_cell.angle_gamma   90.00
#
_symmetry.space_group_name_H-M   'P 1'
#
loop_
_entity.id
_entity.type
_entity.pdbx_description
1 polymer ?
#
loop_
_entity_poly.entity_id
_entity_poly.type
_entity_poly.pdbx_seq_one_letter_code
_entity_poly.pdbx_strand_id
1 'polypeptide(L)'
;MFHHSSKLQYEVRVDTPDPQFAKFLQQAIGGVEGEIRVAMQYFFQAMGARGDAKYRDMLMMTATEELSHIEFLGHAVALNLEGAPVTVQEEAAKDPIVNAIMGGMNPRHILSSGLSAMPVNANGVPFDMSHVYATGNLAADMTANAMAEGSGRVLASRLYNMTDDAGMKDMLSFLIARDTMHQQQWLAVIEELGGMEAMLPIPNSTPEEHEATEHSYYFLNTSLDEPTPEGRWTKGKSLDGKAEFSVVSPPEPLGQKPDLGKARKHSGAQKEQM
;
A
#
# COMPACT_ATOMS: atom_id res chain seq x y z
N MET A 1 14.52 18.05 -12.26
CA MET A 1 13.73 19.16 -12.83
C MET A 1 12.43 18.55 -13.32
N PHE A 2 11.28 19.16 -13.02
CA PHE A 2 9.96 18.70 -13.44
C PHE A 2 9.38 19.66 -14.48
N HIS A 3 8.60 19.13 -15.42
CA HIS A 3 7.77 19.91 -16.33
C HIS A 3 6.30 19.58 -16.04
N HIS A 4 5.42 20.55 -16.23
CA HIS A 4 3.99 20.42 -15.93
C HIS A 4 3.16 20.85 -17.16
N SER A 5 2.13 20.08 -17.45
CA SER A 5 1.10 20.37 -18.45
C SER A 5 -0.18 20.78 -17.73
N SER A 6 -0.93 21.75 -18.26
CA SER A 6 -2.22 22.15 -17.66
C SER A 6 -3.35 21.15 -17.90
N LYS A 7 -3.08 20.02 -18.55
CA LYS A 7 -4.04 18.95 -18.81
C LYS A 7 -3.80 17.79 -17.85
N LEU A 8 -4.89 17.27 -17.28
CA LEU A 8 -4.89 15.99 -16.57
C LEU A 8 -4.47 14.85 -17.52
N GLN A 9 -3.87 13.81 -16.96
CA GLN A 9 -3.45 12.63 -17.73
C GLN A 9 -4.63 11.88 -18.37
N TYR A 10 -5.77 11.87 -17.70
CA TYR A 10 -7.01 11.24 -18.17
C TYR A 10 -8.22 12.15 -17.88
N GLU A 11 -9.33 11.92 -18.58
CA GLU A 11 -10.56 12.68 -18.36
C GLU A 11 -11.13 12.36 -16.97
N VAL A 12 -11.61 13.40 -16.28
CA VAL A 12 -12.31 13.28 -15.01
C VAL A 12 -13.63 14.01 -15.15
N ARG A 13 -14.72 13.28 -14.95
CA ARG A 13 -16.08 13.80 -15.03
C ARG A 13 -16.88 13.21 -13.87
N VAL A 14 -17.72 14.01 -13.24
CA VAL A 14 -18.71 13.56 -12.25
C VAL A 14 -20.07 13.93 -12.80
N ASP A 15 -20.92 12.94 -13.02
CA ASP A 15 -22.29 13.13 -13.52
C ASP A 15 -23.24 13.56 -12.40
N THR A 16 -23.00 13.10 -11.17
CA THR A 16 -23.76 13.46 -9.96
C THR A 16 -22.81 13.63 -8.77
N PRO A 17 -22.57 14.87 -8.29
CA PRO A 17 -21.69 15.12 -7.15
C PRO A 17 -22.10 14.34 -5.89
N ASP A 18 -21.13 13.65 -5.28
CA ASP A 18 -21.31 12.89 -4.05
C ASP A 18 -20.23 13.21 -3.00
N PRO A 19 -20.54 14.08 -2.01
CA PRO A 19 -19.60 14.44 -0.94
C PRO A 19 -19.16 13.26 -0.05
N GLN A 20 -19.95 12.19 0.02
CA GLN A 20 -19.56 10.97 0.71
C GLN A 20 -18.53 10.19 -0.11
N PHE A 21 -18.73 10.09 -1.43
CA PHE A 21 -17.74 9.47 -2.32
C PHE A 21 -16.44 10.27 -2.36
N ALA A 22 -16.50 11.61 -2.33
CA ALA A 22 -15.32 12.47 -2.16
C ALA A 22 -14.50 12.10 -0.91
N LYS A 23 -15.16 11.72 0.20
CA LYS A 23 -14.48 11.23 1.41
C LYS A 23 -13.82 9.87 1.17
N PHE A 24 -14.44 8.97 0.40
CA PHE A 24 -13.84 7.67 0.09
C PHE A 24 -12.64 7.80 -0.85
N LEU A 25 -12.69 8.69 -1.84
CA LEU A 25 -11.56 8.98 -2.74
C LEU A 25 -10.31 9.46 -2.00
N GLN A 26 -10.45 10.06 -0.81
CA GLN A 26 -9.30 10.39 0.04
C GLN A 26 -8.46 9.14 0.40
N GLN A 27 -9.06 7.95 0.50
CA GLN A 27 -8.29 6.71 0.70
C GLN A 27 -7.33 6.44 -0.46
N ALA A 28 -7.75 6.70 -1.71
CA ALA A 28 -6.90 6.55 -2.89
C ALA A 28 -5.83 7.64 -2.98
N ILE A 29 -5.93 8.73 -2.21
CA ILE A 29 -4.93 9.80 -2.19
C ILE A 29 -3.95 9.58 -1.02
N GLY A 30 -4.44 9.73 0.21
CA GLY A 30 -3.63 9.72 1.44
C GLY A 30 -3.77 8.47 2.30
N GLY A 31 -4.44 7.43 1.81
CA GLY A 31 -4.43 6.10 2.43
C GLY A 31 -3.11 5.37 2.18
N VAL A 32 -2.89 4.26 2.91
CA VAL A 32 -1.69 3.43 2.76
C VAL A 32 -1.68 2.62 1.45
N GLU A 33 -2.82 2.53 0.76
CA GLU A 33 -2.96 1.98 -0.58
C GLU A 33 -3.06 3.09 -1.65
N GLY A 34 -2.89 4.36 -1.27
CA GLY A 34 -3.13 5.51 -2.15
C GLY A 34 -1.89 6.05 -2.88
N GLU A 35 -2.13 6.98 -3.80
CA GLU A 35 -1.16 7.48 -4.76
C GLU A 35 0.00 8.25 -4.13
N ILE A 36 -0.20 8.90 -2.98
CA ILE A 36 0.91 9.57 -2.27
C ILE A 36 1.97 8.54 -1.85
N ARG A 37 1.57 7.32 -1.45
CA ARG A 37 2.52 6.27 -1.08
C ARG A 37 3.37 5.87 -2.27
N VAL A 38 2.74 5.49 -3.38
CA VAL A 38 3.46 4.98 -4.57
C VAL A 38 4.31 6.06 -5.22
N ALA A 39 3.81 7.29 -5.34
CA ALA A 39 4.59 8.43 -5.83
C ALA A 39 5.86 8.64 -5.02
N MET A 40 5.74 8.71 -3.69
CA MET A 40 6.90 8.94 -2.82
C MET A 40 7.81 7.72 -2.76
N GLN A 41 7.26 6.51 -2.73
CA GLN A 41 8.03 5.27 -2.69
C GLN A 41 8.93 5.14 -3.92
N TYR A 42 8.36 5.28 -5.12
CA TYR A 42 9.14 5.15 -6.35
C TYR A 42 10.15 6.28 -6.50
N PHE A 43 9.79 7.50 -6.06
CA PHE A 43 10.68 8.64 -6.05
C PHE A 43 11.91 8.40 -5.16
N PHE A 44 11.71 7.95 -3.92
CA PHE A 44 12.81 7.71 -2.97
C PHE A 44 13.63 6.47 -3.32
N GLN A 45 13.00 5.42 -3.84
CA GLN A 45 13.72 4.26 -4.39
C GLN A 45 14.67 4.67 -5.53
N ALA A 46 14.24 5.57 -6.43
CA ALA A 46 15.11 6.07 -7.49
C ALA A 46 16.37 6.81 -6.96
N MET A 47 16.30 7.45 -5.78
CA MET A 47 17.47 8.10 -5.17
C MET A 47 18.47 7.09 -4.61
N GLY A 48 17.96 5.97 -4.10
CA GLY A 48 18.73 4.86 -3.57
C GLY A 48 19.23 3.88 -4.64
N ALA A 49 18.64 3.88 -5.84
CA ALA A 49 18.95 2.92 -6.89
C ALA A 49 20.45 2.89 -7.25
N ARG A 50 21.01 1.69 -7.25
CA ARG A 50 22.39 1.38 -7.64
C ARG A 50 22.34 0.21 -8.64
N GLY A 51 23.33 0.14 -9.53
CA GLY A 51 23.36 -0.84 -10.62
C GLY A 51 23.00 -0.21 -11.96
N ASP A 52 22.22 -0.93 -12.78
CA ASP A 52 21.81 -0.44 -14.10
C ASP A 52 20.92 0.81 -13.96
N ALA A 53 21.30 1.87 -14.67
CA ALA A 53 20.62 3.16 -14.64
C ALA A 53 19.16 3.07 -15.13
N LYS A 54 18.81 2.10 -15.97
CA LYS A 54 17.43 1.97 -16.48
C LYS A 54 16.40 1.77 -15.39
N TYR A 55 16.75 1.10 -14.28
CA TYR A 55 15.82 0.86 -13.17
C TYR A 55 15.54 2.13 -12.39
N ARG A 56 16.58 2.94 -12.17
CA ARG A 56 16.44 4.28 -11.61
C ARG A 56 15.51 5.13 -12.48
N ASP A 57 15.72 5.10 -13.80
CA ASP A 57 14.96 5.92 -14.73
C ASP A 57 13.50 5.49 -14.81
N MET A 58 13.23 4.19 -14.87
CA MET A 58 11.87 3.63 -14.78
C MET A 58 11.16 4.04 -13.49
N LEU A 59 11.81 3.88 -12.33
CA LEU A 59 11.26 4.31 -11.03
C LEU A 59 10.90 5.81 -11.03
N MET A 60 11.78 6.67 -11.56
CA MET A 60 11.51 8.10 -11.64
C MET A 60 10.36 8.44 -12.59
N MET A 61 10.26 7.74 -13.73
CA MET A 61 9.19 7.93 -14.69
C MET A 61 7.84 7.53 -14.08
N THR A 62 7.76 6.37 -13.43
CA THR A 62 6.51 5.94 -12.77
C THR A 62 6.18 6.81 -11.56
N ALA A 63 7.16 7.20 -10.73
CA ALA A 63 6.93 8.16 -9.64
C ALA A 63 6.31 9.48 -10.14
N THR A 64 6.71 9.93 -11.32
CA THR A 64 6.18 11.15 -11.94
C THR A 64 4.77 10.94 -12.49
N GLU A 65 4.45 9.74 -12.99
CA GLU A 65 3.09 9.36 -13.35
C GLU A 65 2.16 9.35 -12.12
N GLU A 66 2.59 8.80 -10.99
CA GLU A 66 1.78 8.78 -9.77
C GLU A 66 1.47 10.19 -9.23
N LEU A 67 2.36 11.17 -9.46
CA LEU A 67 2.05 12.58 -9.16
C LEU A 67 0.86 13.09 -9.99
N SER A 68 0.68 12.62 -11.22
CA SER A 68 -0.49 12.93 -12.04
C SER A 68 -1.75 12.21 -11.56
N HIS A 69 -1.62 10.99 -11.03
CA HIS A 69 -2.73 10.27 -10.40
C HIS A 69 -3.27 11.03 -9.18
N ILE A 70 -2.37 11.55 -8.32
CA ILE A 70 -2.76 12.45 -7.21
C ILE A 70 -3.52 13.68 -7.72
N GLU A 71 -3.05 14.29 -8.81
CA GLU A 71 -3.66 15.50 -9.38
C GLU A 71 -5.11 15.25 -9.83
N PHE A 72 -5.34 14.22 -10.64
CA PHE A 72 -6.68 14.00 -11.18
C PHE A 72 -7.64 13.39 -10.14
N LEU A 73 -7.17 12.60 -9.17
CA LEU A 73 -7.97 12.22 -8.00
C LEU A 73 -8.33 13.45 -7.15
N GLY A 74 -7.40 14.38 -6.99
CA GLY A 74 -7.65 15.66 -6.34
C GLY A 74 -8.76 16.46 -7.04
N HIS A 75 -8.74 16.46 -8.38
CA HIS A 75 -9.80 17.06 -9.19
C HIS A 75 -11.15 16.31 -9.05
N ALA A 76 -11.13 14.97 -9.02
CA ALA A 76 -12.32 14.14 -8.81
C ALA A 76 -12.97 14.41 -7.45
N VAL A 77 -12.18 14.60 -6.39
CA VAL A 77 -12.68 15.02 -5.07
C VAL A 77 -13.37 16.37 -5.15
N ALA A 78 -12.78 17.36 -5.83
CA ALA A 78 -13.37 18.69 -5.97
C ALA A 78 -14.72 18.65 -6.72
N LEU A 79 -14.81 17.88 -7.82
CA LEU A 79 -16.05 17.71 -8.58
C LEU A 79 -17.14 16.98 -7.76
N ASN A 80 -16.78 15.98 -6.97
CA ASN A 80 -17.73 15.32 -6.06
C ASN A 80 -18.21 16.21 -4.91
N LEU A 81 -17.48 17.28 -4.59
CA LEU A 81 -17.86 18.28 -3.59
C LEU A 81 -18.62 19.48 -4.19
N GLU A 82 -18.83 19.50 -5.51
CA GLU A 82 -19.56 20.59 -6.17
C GLU A 82 -21.01 20.66 -5.67
N GLY A 83 -21.46 21.86 -5.30
CA GLY A 83 -22.80 22.07 -4.75
C GLY A 83 -22.99 21.59 -3.30
N ALA A 84 -21.95 21.06 -2.64
CA ALA A 84 -22.04 20.65 -1.25
C ALA A 84 -22.39 21.85 -0.33
N PRO A 85 -23.32 21.68 0.63
CA PRO A 85 -23.74 22.78 1.50
C PRO A 85 -22.61 23.20 2.43
N VAL A 86 -22.18 24.46 2.33
CA VAL A 86 -21.09 25.02 3.15
C VAL A 86 -21.55 25.64 4.47
N THR A 87 -22.87 25.74 4.69
CA THR A 87 -23.45 26.23 5.94
C THR A 87 -24.52 25.27 6.43
N VAL A 88 -24.53 25.01 7.74
CA VAL A 88 -25.66 24.37 8.41
C VAL A 88 -26.75 25.43 8.54
N GLN A 89 -27.58 25.58 7.52
CA GLN A 89 -28.83 26.31 7.72
C GLN A 89 -29.81 25.36 8.41
N GLU A 90 -30.39 25.77 9.54
CA GLU A 90 -31.36 24.96 10.30
C GLU A 90 -32.55 24.47 9.45
N GLU A 91 -32.88 25.15 8.34
CA GLU A 91 -33.89 24.68 7.39
C GLU A 91 -33.38 23.62 6.41
N ALA A 92 -32.12 23.72 5.95
CA ALA A 92 -31.49 22.70 5.10
C ALA A 92 -31.25 21.41 5.90
N ALA A 93 -30.93 21.52 7.19
CA ALA A 93 -30.86 20.40 8.14
C ALA A 93 -32.24 19.80 8.50
N LYS A 94 -33.35 20.24 7.90
CA LYS A 94 -34.65 19.53 7.99
C LYS A 94 -34.91 18.65 6.77
N ASP A 95 -34.18 18.85 5.67
CA ASP A 95 -34.25 17.96 4.51
C ASP A 95 -33.47 16.67 4.83
N PRO A 96 -34.13 15.49 4.85
CA PRO A 96 -33.47 14.22 5.10
C PRO A 96 -32.32 13.94 4.12
N ILE A 97 -32.39 14.45 2.89
CA ILE A 97 -31.37 14.29 1.86
C ILE A 97 -30.13 15.11 2.21
N VAL A 98 -30.31 16.38 2.58
CA VAL A 98 -29.20 17.27 2.99
C VAL A 98 -28.53 16.75 4.26
N ASN A 99 -29.31 16.30 5.25
CA ASN A 99 -28.74 15.69 6.46
C ASN A 99 -27.94 14.42 6.16
N ALA A 100 -28.41 13.55 5.26
CA ALA A 100 -27.70 12.35 4.87
C ALA A 100 -26.37 12.69 4.18
N ILE A 101 -26.37 13.67 3.27
CA ILE A 101 -25.17 14.18 2.60
C ILE A 101 -24.18 14.74 3.61
N MET A 102 -24.64 15.58 4.55
CA MET A 102 -23.79 16.13 5.59
C MET A 102 -23.26 15.06 6.57
N GLY A 103 -24.05 14.01 6.84
CA GLY A 103 -23.63 12.87 7.66
C GLY A 103 -22.59 11.97 6.99
N GLY A 104 -22.56 11.92 5.65
CA GLY A 104 -21.60 11.14 4.87
C GLY A 104 -20.30 11.88 4.55
N MET A 105 -20.34 13.20 4.42
CA MET A 105 -19.21 14.06 4.08
C MET A 105 -18.11 14.06 5.17
N ASN A 106 -16.87 14.34 4.79
CA ASN A 106 -15.82 14.63 5.75
C ASN A 106 -15.93 16.10 6.20
N PRO A 107 -16.15 16.42 7.49
CA PRO A 107 -16.25 17.81 7.95
C PRO A 107 -15.03 18.67 7.60
N ARG A 108 -13.85 18.05 7.47
CA ARG A 108 -12.61 18.74 7.09
C ARG A 108 -12.64 19.24 5.65
N HIS A 109 -13.47 18.67 4.76
CA HIS A 109 -13.67 19.21 3.41
C HIS A 109 -14.23 20.64 3.47
N ILE A 110 -15.10 20.97 4.44
CA ILE A 110 -15.57 22.35 4.66
C ILE A 110 -14.56 23.12 5.49
N LEU A 111 -14.21 22.60 6.67
CA LEU A 111 -13.53 23.36 7.71
C LEU A 111 -12.04 23.60 7.44
N SER A 112 -11.39 22.72 6.66
CA SER A 112 -9.95 22.76 6.45
C SER A 112 -9.56 23.02 4.99
N SER A 113 -10.21 22.36 4.02
CA SER A 113 -9.75 22.38 2.63
C SER A 113 -10.57 23.25 1.68
N GLY A 114 -11.72 23.78 2.11
CA GLY A 114 -12.56 24.63 1.26
C GLY A 114 -13.06 23.89 0.02
N LEU A 115 -13.64 22.70 0.22
CA LEU A 115 -14.16 21.79 -0.80
C LEU A 115 -13.11 21.21 -1.75
N SER A 116 -11.93 20.87 -1.23
CA SER A 116 -10.84 20.26 -2.01
C SER A 116 -10.21 19.02 -1.35
N ALA A 117 -9.41 18.28 -2.11
CA ALA A 117 -8.66 17.14 -1.61
C ALA A 117 -7.65 17.51 -0.52
N MET A 118 -7.23 16.51 0.27
CA MET A 118 -6.25 16.66 1.34
C MET A 118 -5.34 15.43 1.33
N PRO A 119 -4.08 15.52 1.82
CA PRO A 119 -3.20 14.37 1.95
C PRO A 119 -3.58 13.53 3.18
N VAL A 120 -4.81 13.03 3.21
CA VAL A 120 -5.41 12.26 4.31
C VAL A 120 -6.13 11.04 3.75
N ASN A 121 -6.35 10.02 4.58
CA ASN A 121 -7.18 8.87 4.22
C ASN A 121 -8.70 9.15 4.37
N ALA A 122 -9.56 8.17 4.11
CA ALA A 122 -11.02 8.35 4.21
C ALA A 122 -11.55 8.68 5.63
N ASN A 123 -10.74 8.43 6.67
CA ASN A 123 -11.03 8.81 8.06
C ASN A 123 -10.39 10.15 8.47
N GLY A 124 -9.71 10.84 7.54
CA GLY A 124 -9.06 12.12 7.80
C GLY A 124 -7.72 12.02 8.54
N VAL A 125 -7.11 10.84 8.62
CA VAL A 125 -5.75 10.67 9.16
C VAL A 125 -4.74 11.09 8.07
N PRO A 126 -3.80 12.02 8.36
CA PRO A 126 -2.75 12.38 7.41
C PRO A 126 -1.92 11.18 6.95
N PHE A 127 -1.48 11.20 5.68
CA PHE A 127 -0.59 10.17 5.19
C PHE A 127 0.71 10.14 6.01
N ASP A 128 1.09 8.94 6.48
CA ASP A 128 2.34 8.70 7.20
C ASP A 128 3.39 8.16 6.22
N MET A 129 4.46 8.93 6.01
CA MET A 129 5.58 8.54 5.14
C MET A 129 6.36 7.33 5.68
N SER A 130 6.09 6.84 6.90
CA SER A 130 6.63 5.55 7.38
C SER A 130 6.20 4.35 6.51
N HIS A 131 5.17 4.52 5.66
CA HIS A 131 4.70 3.52 4.69
C HIS A 131 5.44 3.56 3.33
N VAL A 132 6.49 4.38 3.20
CA VAL A 132 7.38 4.38 2.04
C VAL A 132 8.51 3.37 2.23
N TYR A 133 8.55 2.34 1.38
CA TYR A 133 9.58 1.29 1.46
C TYR A 133 10.63 1.48 0.37
N ALA A 134 11.79 2.04 0.75
CA ALA A 134 12.92 2.27 -0.15
C ALA A 134 14.21 1.71 0.49
N THR A 135 14.40 0.39 0.37
CA THR A 135 15.47 -0.33 1.07
C THR A 135 16.83 -0.18 0.41
N GLY A 136 16.86 0.15 -0.89
CA GLY A 136 18.07 0.16 -1.71
C GLY A 136 18.45 -1.22 -2.25
N ASN A 137 17.71 -2.28 -1.89
CA ASN A 137 17.78 -3.57 -2.55
C ASN A 137 16.72 -3.64 -3.64
N LEU A 138 17.15 -3.72 -4.90
CA LEU A 138 16.26 -3.66 -6.05
C LEU A 138 15.19 -4.77 -6.04
N ALA A 139 15.54 -6.01 -5.70
CA ALA A 139 14.58 -7.10 -5.68
C ALA A 139 13.54 -6.94 -4.55
N ALA A 140 13.97 -6.48 -3.37
CA ALA A 140 13.05 -6.17 -2.27
C ALA A 140 12.10 -5.02 -2.64
N ASP A 141 12.65 -3.96 -3.23
CA ASP A 141 11.90 -2.76 -3.60
C ASP A 141 10.90 -3.04 -4.72
N MET A 142 11.26 -3.82 -5.75
CA MET A 142 10.31 -4.26 -6.80
C MET A 142 9.19 -5.15 -6.24
N THR A 143 9.51 -6.03 -5.28
CA THR A 143 8.49 -6.86 -4.61
C THR A 143 7.53 -5.98 -3.79
N ALA A 144 8.05 -4.97 -3.08
CA ALA A 144 7.26 -3.99 -2.36
C ALA A 144 6.37 -3.14 -3.29
N ASN A 145 6.86 -2.81 -4.49
CA ASN A 145 6.11 -2.06 -5.49
C ASN A 145 4.97 -2.90 -6.07
N ALA A 146 5.23 -4.16 -6.45
CA ALA A 146 4.19 -5.06 -6.94
C ALA A 146 3.07 -5.29 -5.90
N MET A 147 3.42 -5.31 -4.61
CA MET A 147 2.46 -5.35 -3.50
C MET A 147 1.68 -4.04 -3.39
N ALA A 148 2.36 -2.88 -3.47
CA ALA A 148 1.71 -1.57 -3.40
C ALA A 148 0.66 -1.42 -4.50
N GLU A 149 1.02 -1.69 -5.76
CA GLU A 149 0.10 -1.71 -6.90
C GLU A 149 -1.04 -2.70 -6.73
N GLY A 150 -0.75 -3.90 -6.23
CA GLY A 150 -1.80 -4.90 -5.95
C GLY A 150 -2.82 -4.41 -4.92
N SER A 151 -2.36 -3.73 -3.88
CA SER A 151 -3.24 -3.16 -2.84
C SER A 151 -4.02 -1.94 -3.33
N GLY A 152 -3.38 -1.04 -4.09
CA GLY A 152 -4.01 0.11 -4.74
C GLY A 152 -5.11 -0.33 -5.70
N ARG A 153 -4.84 -1.34 -6.53
CA ARG A 153 -5.81 -1.91 -7.46
C ARG A 153 -7.03 -2.52 -6.77
N VAL A 154 -6.84 -3.18 -5.63
CA VAL A 154 -7.95 -3.68 -4.81
C VAL A 154 -8.79 -2.52 -4.28
N LEU A 155 -8.15 -1.44 -3.81
CA LEU A 155 -8.84 -0.24 -3.36
C LEU A 155 -9.61 0.43 -4.52
N ALA A 156 -8.98 0.66 -5.67
CA ALA A 156 -9.62 1.26 -6.84
C ALA A 156 -10.82 0.42 -7.31
N SER A 157 -10.69 -0.91 -7.31
CA SER A 157 -11.79 -1.83 -7.62
C SER A 157 -12.95 -1.73 -6.62
N ARG A 158 -12.65 -1.52 -5.33
CA ARG A 158 -13.69 -1.31 -4.30
C ARG A 158 -14.39 0.02 -4.51
N LEU A 159 -13.64 1.11 -4.77
CA LEU A 159 -14.21 2.42 -5.08
C LEU A 159 -15.09 2.36 -6.33
N TYR A 160 -14.67 1.63 -7.37
CA TYR A 160 -15.45 1.45 -8.59
C TYR A 160 -16.81 0.80 -8.30
N ASN A 161 -16.85 -0.15 -7.37
CA ASN A 161 -18.08 -0.84 -6.95
C ASN A 161 -18.92 -0.04 -5.92
N MET A 162 -18.40 1.09 -5.42
CA MET A 162 -19.07 1.93 -4.41
C MET A 162 -19.79 3.15 -5.00
N THR A 163 -19.73 3.34 -6.32
CA THR A 163 -20.44 4.41 -7.02
C THR A 163 -21.20 3.86 -8.22
N ASP A 164 -22.23 4.58 -8.65
CA ASP A 164 -22.93 4.35 -9.92
C ASP A 164 -22.72 5.47 -10.94
N ASP A 165 -21.94 6.50 -10.57
CA ASP A 165 -21.56 7.60 -11.45
C ASP A 165 -20.68 7.10 -12.60
N ALA A 166 -21.11 7.34 -13.85
CA ALA A 166 -20.43 6.78 -15.02
C ALA A 166 -19.08 7.44 -15.28
N GLY A 167 -18.94 8.74 -14.98
CA GLY A 167 -17.66 9.44 -15.10
C GLY A 167 -16.64 8.99 -14.04
N MET A 168 -17.07 8.74 -12.80
CA MET A 168 -16.21 8.15 -11.78
C MET A 168 -15.81 6.70 -12.12
N LYS A 169 -16.74 5.89 -12.65
CA LYS A 169 -16.40 4.55 -13.13
C LYS A 169 -15.36 4.59 -14.25
N ASP A 170 -15.50 5.51 -15.21
CA ASP A 170 -14.54 5.67 -16.30
C ASP A 170 -13.13 6.03 -15.78
N MET A 171 -13.03 7.05 -14.92
CA MET A 171 -11.77 7.46 -14.30
C MET A 171 -11.15 6.34 -13.44
N LEU A 172 -11.94 5.61 -12.64
CA LEU A 172 -11.44 4.50 -11.83
C LEU A 172 -11.00 3.32 -12.69
N SER A 173 -11.67 3.10 -13.83
CA SER A 173 -11.26 2.06 -14.79
C SER A 173 -9.87 2.35 -15.37
N PHE A 174 -9.55 3.63 -15.59
CA PHE A 174 -8.21 4.06 -16.01
C PHE A 174 -7.16 3.73 -14.93
N LEU A 175 -7.38 4.11 -13.66
CA LEU A 175 -6.48 3.76 -12.56
C LEU A 175 -6.25 2.25 -12.46
N ILE A 176 -7.33 1.46 -12.45
CA ILE A 176 -7.25 -0.01 -12.40
C ILE A 176 -6.41 -0.57 -13.56
N ALA A 177 -6.48 0.04 -14.74
CA ALA A 177 -5.67 -0.35 -15.89
C ALA A 177 -4.19 0.07 -15.73
N ARG A 178 -3.91 1.24 -15.15
CA ARG A 178 -2.53 1.68 -14.84
C ARG A 178 -1.89 0.77 -13.80
N ASP A 179 -2.58 0.47 -12.70
CA ASP A 179 -2.09 -0.47 -11.67
C ASP A 179 -1.81 -1.86 -12.26
N THR A 180 -2.59 -2.29 -13.26
CA THR A 180 -2.35 -3.56 -13.97
C THR A 180 -1.01 -3.54 -14.72
N MET A 181 -0.66 -2.41 -15.33
CA MET A 181 0.62 -2.25 -16.00
C MET A 181 1.75 -2.10 -15.00
N HIS A 182 1.56 -1.28 -13.96
CA HIS A 182 2.56 -1.02 -12.94
C HIS A 182 2.92 -2.28 -12.14
N GLN A 183 1.92 -3.07 -11.75
CA GLN A 183 2.16 -4.36 -11.11
C GLN A 183 3.00 -5.30 -12.00
N GLN A 184 2.69 -5.36 -13.30
CA GLN A 184 3.43 -6.20 -14.24
C GLN A 184 4.86 -5.70 -14.47
N GLN A 185 5.10 -4.40 -14.62
CA GLN A 185 6.46 -3.89 -14.84
C GLN A 185 7.39 -4.20 -13.66
N TRP A 186 6.90 -4.14 -12.42
CA TRP A 186 7.72 -4.44 -11.25
C TRP A 186 8.11 -5.92 -11.20
N LEU A 187 7.17 -6.81 -11.54
CA LEU A 187 7.43 -8.24 -11.64
C LEU A 187 8.32 -8.58 -12.86
N ALA A 188 8.18 -7.86 -13.97
CA ALA A 188 9.04 -8.02 -15.14
C ALA A 188 10.49 -7.66 -14.83
N VAL A 189 10.76 -6.69 -13.94
CA VAL A 189 12.12 -6.44 -13.44
C VAL A 189 12.65 -7.64 -12.66
N ILE A 190 11.84 -8.26 -11.78
CA ILE A 190 12.25 -9.48 -11.07
C ILE A 190 12.58 -10.60 -12.06
N GLU A 191 11.77 -10.78 -13.10
CA GLU A 191 12.04 -11.73 -14.19
C GLU A 191 13.36 -11.41 -14.90
N GLU A 192 13.61 -10.14 -15.23
CA GLU A 192 14.83 -9.70 -15.90
C GLU A 192 16.10 -9.95 -15.07
N LEU A 193 15.99 -9.87 -13.75
CA LEU A 193 17.08 -10.18 -12.82
C LEU A 193 17.34 -11.70 -12.69
N GLY A 194 16.64 -12.55 -13.44
CA GLY A 194 16.75 -14.01 -13.40
C GLY A 194 15.60 -14.70 -12.67
N GLY A 195 14.53 -13.97 -12.36
CA GLY A 195 13.34 -14.49 -11.69
C GLY A 195 13.56 -14.84 -10.22
N MET A 196 12.54 -15.46 -9.65
CA MET A 196 12.55 -15.85 -8.23
C MET A 196 13.67 -16.86 -7.91
N GLU A 197 14.07 -17.70 -8.86
CA GLU A 197 15.16 -18.68 -8.66
C GLU A 197 16.50 -17.97 -8.41
N ALA A 198 16.77 -16.86 -9.10
CA ALA A 198 18.00 -16.09 -8.92
C ALA A 198 17.93 -15.09 -7.74
N MET A 199 16.76 -14.50 -7.51
CA MET A 199 16.62 -13.41 -6.53
C MET A 199 16.41 -13.87 -5.09
N LEU A 200 15.88 -15.07 -4.86
CA LEU A 200 15.61 -15.56 -3.51
C LEU A 200 16.81 -16.32 -2.88
N PRO A 201 16.98 -16.24 -1.54
CA PRO A 201 16.31 -15.30 -0.63
C PRO A 201 16.76 -13.85 -0.90
N ILE A 202 15.94 -12.86 -0.53
CA ILE A 202 16.33 -11.44 -0.68
C ILE A 202 16.75 -10.90 0.70
N PRO A 203 17.99 -10.39 0.87
CA PRO A 203 19.09 -10.36 -0.10
C PRO A 203 19.74 -11.75 -0.28
N ASN A 204 20.18 -12.05 -1.50
CA ASN A 204 20.89 -13.30 -1.83
C ASN A 204 22.41 -13.19 -1.64
N SER A 205 22.88 -12.05 -1.11
CA SER A 205 24.28 -11.76 -0.85
C SER A 205 24.72 -12.07 0.59
N THR A 206 23.80 -12.51 1.45
CA THR A 206 24.15 -13.06 2.77
C THR A 206 24.91 -14.38 2.57
N PRO A 207 26.12 -14.53 3.10
CA PRO A 207 26.84 -15.81 3.03
C PRO A 207 26.04 -16.92 3.72
N GLU A 208 25.95 -18.08 3.08
CA GLU A 208 25.16 -19.21 3.58
C GLU A 208 25.66 -19.70 4.94
N GLU A 209 26.96 -19.60 5.21
CA GLU A 209 27.55 -19.94 6.50
C GLU A 209 27.09 -19.05 7.68
N HIS A 210 26.41 -17.93 7.39
CA HIS A 210 25.80 -17.09 8.41
C HIS A 210 24.36 -17.50 8.73
N GLU A 211 23.79 -18.43 7.97
CA GLU A 211 22.40 -18.89 8.10
C GLU A 211 22.33 -20.26 8.80
N ALA A 212 21.30 -20.45 9.63
CA ALA A 212 20.95 -21.76 10.17
C ALA A 212 20.09 -22.52 9.14
N THR A 213 20.75 -23.02 8.09
CA THR A 213 20.09 -23.51 6.87
C THR A 213 19.19 -24.72 7.08
N GLU A 214 19.33 -25.44 8.20
CA GLU A 214 18.42 -26.50 8.60
C GLU A 214 16.97 -26.01 8.83
N HIS A 215 16.78 -24.69 8.99
CA HIS A 215 15.49 -24.05 9.23
C HIS A 215 14.87 -23.35 8.01
N SER A 216 15.54 -23.34 6.85
CA SER A 216 15.17 -22.45 5.75
C SER A 216 13.96 -22.94 4.91
N TYR A 217 13.63 -24.23 4.92
CA TYR A 217 12.71 -24.83 3.92
C TYR A 217 11.62 -25.75 4.47
N TYR A 218 11.40 -25.80 5.78
CA TYR A 218 10.21 -26.47 6.31
C TYR A 218 9.10 -25.47 6.61
N PHE A 219 7.86 -25.87 6.37
CA PHE A 219 6.70 -25.24 6.99
C PHE A 219 6.50 -25.81 8.39
N LEU A 220 6.41 -24.93 9.39
CA LEU A 220 6.18 -25.30 10.78
C LEU A 220 4.69 -25.24 11.09
N ASN A 221 4.05 -26.39 11.30
CA ASN A 221 2.69 -26.40 11.80
C ASN A 221 2.71 -26.07 13.30
N THR A 222 2.24 -24.88 13.67
CA THR A 222 2.18 -24.44 15.08
C THR A 222 0.83 -24.70 15.73
N SER A 223 -0.16 -25.16 14.97
CA SER A 223 -1.44 -25.59 15.55
C SER A 223 -1.25 -26.89 16.33
N LEU A 224 -1.93 -26.99 17.46
CA LEU A 224 -1.92 -28.16 18.33
C LEU A 224 -3.02 -29.17 17.97
N ASP A 225 -4.00 -28.73 17.20
CA ASP A 225 -5.29 -29.38 17.00
C ASP A 225 -5.71 -29.46 15.53
N GLU A 226 -5.08 -28.70 14.64
CA GLU A 226 -5.33 -28.74 13.21
C GLU A 226 -4.20 -29.46 12.44
N PRO A 227 -4.56 -30.31 11.46
CA PRO A 227 -3.58 -30.92 10.58
C PRO A 227 -2.87 -29.87 9.71
N THR A 228 -1.68 -30.19 9.23
CA THR A 228 -0.96 -29.31 8.30
C THR A 228 -1.72 -29.18 6.98
N PRO A 229 -2.02 -27.97 6.50
CA PRO A 229 -2.63 -27.77 5.19
C PRO A 229 -1.73 -28.24 4.04
N GLU A 230 -2.31 -28.84 3.01
CA GLU A 230 -1.57 -29.17 1.80
C GLU A 230 -1.43 -27.95 0.87
N GLY A 231 -0.21 -27.67 0.42
CA GLY A 231 0.06 -26.59 -0.51
C GLY A 231 1.43 -26.71 -1.16
N ARG A 232 1.69 -25.87 -2.18
CA ARG A 232 3.01 -25.84 -2.84
C ARG A 232 4.14 -25.44 -1.89
N TRP A 233 3.80 -24.73 -0.80
CA TRP A 233 4.69 -24.31 0.26
C TRP A 233 4.91 -25.37 1.36
N THR A 234 4.23 -26.53 1.31
CA THR A 234 4.49 -27.69 2.20
C THR A 234 5.17 -28.86 1.52
N LYS A 235 5.19 -28.90 0.18
CA LYS A 235 5.83 -29.96 -0.62
C LYS A 235 6.33 -29.47 -1.97
N GLY A 236 7.41 -30.06 -2.46
CA GLY A 236 8.01 -29.76 -3.77
C GLY A 236 9.18 -28.76 -3.71
N LYS A 237 9.99 -28.69 -4.77
CA LYS A 237 11.15 -27.77 -4.91
C LYS A 237 10.92 -26.33 -4.38
N SER A 238 11.85 -25.74 -3.64
CA SER A 238 11.76 -24.34 -3.21
C SER A 238 11.79 -23.38 -4.41
N LEU A 239 11.33 -22.14 -4.24
CA LEU A 239 11.29 -21.15 -5.33
C LEU A 239 12.68 -20.70 -5.80
N ASP A 240 13.65 -20.68 -4.88
CA ASP A 240 15.08 -20.46 -5.16
C ASP A 240 15.78 -21.73 -5.69
N GLY A 241 15.06 -22.85 -5.71
CA GLY A 241 15.53 -24.14 -6.17
C GLY A 241 16.62 -24.82 -5.35
N LYS A 242 16.92 -24.30 -4.15
CA LYS A 242 17.99 -24.82 -3.28
C LYS A 242 17.60 -26.05 -2.46
N ALA A 243 16.30 -26.33 -2.28
CA ALA A 243 15.80 -27.45 -1.50
C ALA A 243 14.43 -27.97 -1.98
N GLU A 244 13.87 -28.94 -1.25
CA GLU A 244 12.47 -29.36 -1.34
C GLU A 244 11.74 -28.86 -0.09
N PHE A 245 10.56 -28.25 -0.24
CA PHE A 245 9.74 -27.89 0.91
C PHE A 245 9.34 -29.14 1.69
N SER A 246 9.38 -29.04 3.01
CA SER A 246 8.99 -30.10 3.94
C SER A 246 8.08 -29.57 5.05
N VAL A 247 7.62 -30.45 5.93
CA VAL A 247 6.74 -30.09 7.05
C VAL A 247 7.37 -30.57 8.35
N VAL A 248 7.31 -29.72 9.38
CA VAL A 248 7.56 -30.11 10.77
C VAL A 248 6.24 -30.02 11.54
N SER A 249 5.77 -31.17 12.01
CA SER A 249 4.53 -31.30 12.79
C SER A 249 4.58 -32.59 13.64
N PRO A 250 4.42 -32.52 14.98
CA PRO A 250 4.29 -31.31 15.78
C PRO A 250 5.61 -30.51 15.84
N PRO A 251 5.56 -29.22 16.17
CA PRO A 251 6.75 -28.40 16.33
C PRO A 251 7.42 -28.74 17.67
N GLU A 252 8.72 -28.97 17.68
CA GLU A 252 9.50 -29.13 18.92
C GLU A 252 10.13 -27.80 19.33
N PRO A 253 9.81 -27.23 20.51
CA PRO A 253 10.50 -26.04 21.01
C PRO A 253 11.96 -26.36 21.35
N LEU A 254 12.90 -25.82 20.58
CA LEU A 254 14.34 -26.05 20.77
C LEU A 254 14.99 -25.10 21.80
N GLY A 255 14.30 -24.01 22.14
CA GLY A 255 14.81 -22.97 23.04
C GLY A 255 14.65 -23.28 24.52
N GLN A 256 15.37 -22.53 25.35
CA GLN A 256 15.19 -22.54 26.80
C GLN A 256 13.85 -21.90 27.21
N LYS A 257 13.36 -22.26 28.41
CA LYS A 257 12.30 -21.49 29.06
C LYS A 257 12.81 -20.06 29.33
N PRO A 258 12.10 -19.00 28.92
CA PRO A 258 12.53 -17.64 29.20
C PRO A 258 12.62 -17.37 30.71
N ASP A 259 13.76 -16.84 31.14
CA ASP A 259 13.98 -16.28 32.47
C ASP A 259 14.63 -14.91 32.31
N LEU A 260 13.93 -13.87 32.74
CA LEU A 260 14.36 -12.47 32.59
C LEU A 260 15.26 -12.02 33.76
N GLY A 261 15.42 -12.87 34.78
CA GLY A 261 16.07 -12.51 36.03
C GLY A 261 15.32 -11.43 36.81
N LYS A 262 15.99 -10.90 37.84
CA LYS A 262 15.47 -9.81 38.68
C LYS A 262 15.76 -8.45 38.06
N ALA A 263 14.90 -7.47 38.36
CA ALA A 263 15.12 -6.10 37.97
C ALA A 263 16.44 -5.57 38.58
N ARG A 264 17.18 -4.78 37.78
CA ARG A 264 18.43 -4.18 38.25
C ARG A 264 18.17 -3.12 39.32
N LYS A 265 19.10 -2.99 40.28
CA LYS A 265 19.12 -1.85 41.20
C LYS A 265 19.11 -0.53 40.41
N HIS A 266 18.33 0.44 40.87
CA HIS A 266 18.13 1.76 40.25
C HIS A 266 17.31 1.79 38.95
N SER A 267 16.64 0.69 38.56
CA SER A 267 15.65 0.72 37.47
C SER A 267 14.33 1.42 37.84
N GLY A 268 14.12 1.73 39.12
CA GLY A 268 12.84 2.21 39.63
C GLY A 268 11.79 1.11 39.85
N ALA A 269 12.17 -0.16 39.68
CA ALA A 269 11.29 -1.29 40.00
C ALA A 269 11.00 -1.41 41.50
N GLN A 270 9.89 -2.08 41.84
CA GLN A 270 9.53 -2.36 43.24
C GLN A 270 10.57 -3.27 43.90
N LYS A 271 10.63 -3.26 45.24
CA LYS A 271 11.63 -4.04 46.00
C LYS A 271 11.48 -5.54 45.76
N GLU A 272 10.25 -6.00 45.56
CA GLU A 272 9.85 -7.38 45.31
C GLU A 272 10.30 -7.86 43.92
N GLN A 273 10.56 -6.93 43.00
CA GLN A 273 11.06 -7.21 41.65
C GLN A 273 12.59 -7.25 41.58
N MET A 274 13.30 -6.84 42.65
CA MET A 274 14.77 -6.77 42.76
C MET A 274 15.41 -7.99 43.44
#